data_AF-G3AJ09-F1
#
_entry.id   AF-G3AJ09-F1
#
_cell.length_a   1.000
_cell.length_b   1.000
_cell.length_c   1.000
_cell.angle_alpha   90.00
_cell.angle_beta   90.00
_cell.angle_gamma   90.00
#
_symmetry.space_group_name_H-M   'P 1'
#
loop_
_entity.id
_entity.type
_entity.pdbx_description
1 polymer ?
#
loop_
_entity_poly.entity_id
_entity_poly.type
_entity_poly.pdbx_seq_one_letter_code
_entity_poly.pdbx_strand_id
1 'polypeptide(L)'
;MSISELLKGTLLCGCPIFSTVKSERILGIKSSIDFYNGHVLKSTNRTTLAIDVGIKNFSYCKSEGSSFPLTITKWDKINLDAKYGMSYSPMLHKESLLDKKRYLNHIASKMIDDKLLPWADLVVIESQRTRSNNNSSTLPNALLNHTLENLIFSKRYPGLIIPMTSNQMISFWFNRFINKESMKKLKSTKVMRMELTYNWLDVLFTLPSFNSQLSNRNLLDYLGLDRKQKTDDLIDSLLYNLTLNCTLGHLRDLSNWIEDDGRELTGFVEEKNKIHLHLIRPIIEKYDLEVKDDFKELI
;
A
#
# COMPACT_ATOMS: atom_id res chain seq x y z
N MET A 1 2.56 -22.08 20.87
CA MET A 1 2.79 -21.51 19.52
C MET A 1 2.56 -22.54 18.41
N SER A 2 1.36 -22.52 17.86
CA SER A 2 0.92 -23.30 16.70
C SER A 2 1.43 -22.70 15.38
N ILE A 3 1.39 -23.51 14.31
CA ILE A 3 1.72 -23.04 12.95
C ILE A 3 0.71 -21.99 12.46
N SER A 4 -0.54 -22.07 12.94
CA SER A 4 -1.61 -21.11 12.63
C SER A 4 -1.33 -19.74 13.26
N GLU A 5 -0.95 -19.68 14.54
CA GLU A 5 -0.54 -18.42 15.20
C GLU A 5 0.64 -17.76 14.48
N LEU A 6 1.65 -18.55 14.09
CA LEU A 6 2.77 -18.06 13.30
C LEU A 6 2.31 -17.48 11.95
N LEU A 7 1.36 -18.13 11.27
CA LEU A 7 0.79 -17.58 10.04
C LEU A 7 0.16 -16.21 10.27
N LYS A 8 -0.66 -16.10 11.32
CA LYS A 8 -1.38 -14.88 11.66
C LYS A 8 -0.37 -13.76 12.00
N GLY A 9 0.67 -14.07 12.77
CA GLY A 9 1.77 -13.14 13.07
C GLY A 9 2.53 -12.69 11.83
N THR A 10 2.91 -13.61 10.94
CA THR A 10 3.56 -13.30 9.65
C THR A 10 2.70 -12.38 8.79
N LEU A 11 1.40 -12.65 8.69
CA LEU A 11 0.46 -11.81 7.94
C LEU A 11 0.29 -10.42 8.57
N LEU A 12 0.25 -10.31 9.89
CA LEU A 12 0.15 -9.05 10.62
C LEU A 12 1.39 -8.16 10.44
N CYS A 13 2.56 -8.76 10.31
CA CYS A 13 3.82 -8.02 10.22
C CYS A 13 4.33 -7.87 8.78
N GLY A 14 3.59 -8.37 7.77
CA GLY A 14 4.01 -8.31 6.37
C GLY A 14 5.25 -9.15 6.06
N CYS A 15 5.57 -10.14 6.89
CA CYS A 15 6.73 -11.00 6.72
C CYS A 15 6.49 -12.03 5.58
N PRO A 16 7.56 -12.50 4.89
CA PRO A 16 7.43 -13.53 3.88
C PRO A 16 7.00 -14.87 4.49
N ILE A 17 6.13 -15.59 3.81
CA ILE A 17 5.72 -16.95 4.18
C ILE A 17 6.54 -17.93 3.33
N PHE A 18 7.69 -18.38 3.85
CA PHE A 18 8.58 -19.26 3.10
C PHE A 18 8.08 -20.70 2.98
N SER A 19 7.38 -21.22 4.00
CA SER A 19 6.94 -22.62 4.03
C SER A 19 5.78 -22.84 5.00
N THR A 20 5.21 -24.04 4.99
CA THR A 20 4.31 -24.57 6.03
C THR A 20 5.09 -25.09 7.24
N VAL A 21 6.40 -25.26 7.13
CA VAL A 21 7.30 -25.70 8.22
C VAL A 21 7.48 -24.60 9.27
N LYS A 22 7.36 -24.97 10.55
CA LYS A 22 7.42 -24.05 11.69
C LYS A 22 8.73 -23.26 11.76
N SER A 23 9.88 -23.93 11.62
CA SER A 23 11.22 -23.30 11.70
C SER A 23 11.42 -22.24 10.61
N GLU A 24 11.00 -22.53 9.37
CA GLU A 24 11.10 -21.61 8.24
C GLU A 24 10.25 -20.34 8.44
N ARG A 25 9.10 -20.45 9.11
CA ARG A 25 8.27 -19.28 9.45
C ARG A 25 8.92 -18.41 10.50
N ILE A 26 9.51 -19.02 11.52
CA ILE A 26 10.28 -18.31 12.54
C ILE A 26 11.47 -17.60 11.88
N LEU A 27 12.16 -18.27 10.96
CA LEU A 27 13.25 -17.67 10.19
C LEU A 27 12.75 -16.47 9.38
N GLY A 28 11.62 -16.60 8.66
CA GLY A 28 11.05 -15.48 7.90
C GLY A 28 10.70 -14.26 8.74
N ILE A 29 10.18 -14.46 9.96
CA ILE A 29 9.94 -13.37 10.92
C ILE A 29 11.28 -12.74 11.35
N LYS A 30 12.25 -13.56 11.80
CA LYS A 30 13.56 -13.07 12.26
C LYS A 30 14.30 -12.31 11.16
N SER A 31 14.39 -12.87 9.96
CA SER A 31 15.02 -12.20 8.81
C SER A 31 14.33 -10.88 8.45
N SER A 32 13.01 -10.78 8.63
CA SER A 32 12.30 -9.50 8.42
C SER A 32 12.67 -8.49 9.49
N ILE A 33 12.69 -8.90 10.77
CA ILE A 33 13.12 -8.05 11.88
C ILE A 33 14.54 -7.54 11.62
N ASP A 34 15.49 -8.43 11.34
CA ASP A 34 16.90 -8.09 11.08
C ASP A 34 17.03 -7.13 9.89
N PHE A 35 16.36 -7.45 8.78
CA PHE A 35 16.36 -6.62 7.58
C PHE A 35 15.86 -5.21 7.87
N TYR A 36 14.66 -5.06 8.43
CA TYR A 36 14.09 -3.74 8.66
C TYR A 36 14.77 -3.00 9.81
N ASN A 37 15.31 -3.69 10.83
CA ASN A 37 16.14 -3.06 11.88
C ASN A 37 17.37 -2.39 11.30
N GLY A 38 18.01 -3.00 10.30
CA GLY A 38 19.17 -2.42 9.61
C GLY A 38 18.83 -1.25 8.68
N HIS A 39 17.54 -0.96 8.43
CA HIS A 39 17.11 0.04 7.45
C HIS A 39 16.24 1.15 8.07
N VAL A 40 15.05 0.80 8.57
CA VAL A 40 13.96 1.78 8.79
C VAL A 40 13.04 1.49 9.98
N LEU A 41 13.17 0.32 10.63
CA LEU A 41 12.26 -0.09 11.71
C LEU A 41 12.37 0.80 12.95
N LYS A 42 13.59 1.29 13.23
CA LYS A 42 13.91 2.15 14.38
C LYS A 42 13.80 3.65 14.08
N SER A 43 13.50 4.03 12.84
CA SER A 43 13.35 5.45 12.49
C SER A 43 12.05 6.01 13.06
N THR A 44 12.15 7.09 13.86
CA THR A 44 11.00 7.77 14.46
C THR A 44 10.32 8.74 13.49
N ASN A 45 11.09 9.36 12.59
CA ASN A 45 10.63 10.33 11.58
C ASN A 45 10.76 9.73 10.17
N ARG A 46 10.06 8.61 9.94
CA ARG A 46 10.11 7.88 8.69
C ARG A 46 9.27 8.55 7.61
N THR A 47 9.83 8.68 6.42
CA THR A 47 9.12 9.14 5.22
C THR A 47 8.73 7.94 4.35
N THR A 48 7.46 7.87 3.97
CA THR A 48 6.95 6.79 3.11
C THR A 48 6.26 7.36 1.87
N LEU A 49 6.67 6.88 0.70
CA LEU A 49 6.03 7.16 -0.58
C LEU A 49 5.30 5.91 -1.08
N ALA A 50 3.99 6.01 -1.27
CA ALA A 50 3.20 4.96 -1.90
C ALA A 50 2.81 5.35 -3.32
N ILE A 51 2.90 4.42 -4.26
CA ILE A 51 2.68 4.65 -5.68
C ILE A 51 1.70 3.61 -6.23
N ASP A 52 0.66 4.09 -6.90
CA ASP A 52 -0.15 3.31 -7.83
C ASP A 52 0.24 3.69 -9.27
N VAL A 53 0.76 2.71 -10.01
CA VAL A 53 1.45 2.92 -11.28
C VAL A 53 0.47 2.99 -12.44
N GLY A 54 0.37 4.19 -13.02
CA GLY A 54 -0.28 4.38 -14.31
C GLY A 54 0.29 5.59 -15.04
N ILE A 55 0.63 5.48 -16.34
CA ILE A 55 1.23 6.63 -17.05
C ILE A 55 0.28 7.85 -17.08
N LYS A 56 -1.02 7.63 -17.32
CA LYS A 56 -2.03 8.71 -17.42
C LYS A 56 -2.66 9.07 -16.08
N ASN A 57 -2.58 8.18 -15.10
CA ASN A 57 -3.28 8.24 -13.82
C ASN A 57 -2.34 7.90 -12.66
N PHE A 58 -1.08 8.33 -12.74
CA PHE A 58 -0.06 8.04 -11.74
C PHE A 58 -0.50 8.67 -10.43
N SER A 59 -0.73 7.84 -9.42
CA SER A 59 -1.20 8.30 -8.13
C SER A 59 -0.16 8.01 -7.07
N TYR A 60 0.07 8.97 -6.18
CA TYR A 60 1.02 8.80 -5.11
C TYR A 60 0.60 9.49 -3.81
N CYS A 61 1.00 8.88 -2.70
CA CYS A 61 0.74 9.39 -1.36
C CYS A 61 2.04 9.40 -0.55
N LYS A 62 2.44 10.60 -0.11
CA LYS A 62 3.58 10.88 0.76
C LYS A 62 3.09 11.03 2.20
N SER A 63 3.74 10.32 3.12
CA SER A 63 3.45 10.40 4.54
C SER A 63 4.71 10.50 5.37
N GLU A 64 4.56 11.09 6.56
CA GLU A 64 5.58 11.18 7.59
C GLU A 64 5.05 10.58 8.90
N GLY A 65 5.93 9.89 9.60
CA GLY A 65 5.67 9.30 10.91
C GLY A 65 5.98 7.80 10.97
N SER A 66 6.16 7.33 12.21
CA SER A 66 6.43 5.91 12.52
C SER A 66 5.36 5.28 13.42
N SER A 67 4.30 6.02 13.72
CA SER A 67 3.13 5.61 14.49
C SER A 67 1.89 6.28 13.93
N PHE A 68 0.74 5.65 14.11
CA PHE A 68 -0.53 6.21 13.69
C PHE A 68 -1.05 7.27 14.68
N PRO A 69 -1.80 8.28 14.21
CA PRO A 69 -2.08 8.55 12.80
C PRO A 69 -0.86 9.10 12.05
N LEU A 70 -0.68 8.71 10.78
CA LEU A 70 0.37 9.25 9.92
C LEU A 70 -0.03 10.62 9.38
N THR A 71 0.93 11.53 9.22
CA THR A 71 0.66 12.81 8.56
C THR A 71 0.83 12.66 7.06
N ILE A 72 -0.23 12.87 6.28
CA ILE A 72 -0.14 12.86 4.82
C ILE A 72 0.36 14.23 4.33
N THR A 73 1.62 14.29 3.90
CA THR A 73 2.28 15.54 3.50
C THR A 73 2.01 15.91 2.05
N LYS A 74 1.72 14.91 1.20
CA LYS A 74 1.26 15.15 -0.17
C LYS A 74 0.48 13.96 -0.69
N TRP A 75 -0.62 14.22 -1.39
CA TRP A 75 -1.43 13.19 -2.03
C TRP A 75 -1.92 13.72 -3.37
N ASP A 76 -1.66 13.01 -4.45
CA ASP A 76 -1.85 13.61 -5.78
C ASP A 76 -1.99 12.54 -6.87
N LYS A 77 -2.58 12.93 -7.99
CA LYS A 77 -2.78 12.13 -9.18
C LYS A 77 -2.42 12.94 -10.41
N ILE A 78 -1.42 12.46 -11.14
CA ILE A 78 -0.82 13.19 -12.26
C ILE A 78 -0.78 12.33 -13.53
N ASN A 79 -0.85 13.01 -14.67
CA ASN A 79 -0.50 12.42 -15.95
C ASN A 79 1.00 12.63 -16.19
N LEU A 80 1.79 11.55 -16.17
CA LEU A 80 3.25 11.61 -16.32
C LEU A 80 3.68 12.08 -17.71
N ASP A 81 2.89 11.77 -18.74
CA ASP A 81 3.12 12.23 -20.11
C ASP A 81 2.99 13.76 -20.18
N ALA A 82 1.91 14.30 -19.59
CA ALA A 82 1.72 15.75 -19.52
C ALA A 82 2.78 16.44 -18.65
N LYS A 83 3.15 15.83 -17.52
CA LYS A 83 4.10 16.43 -16.56
C LYS A 83 5.54 16.42 -17.05
N TYR A 84 6.00 15.30 -17.61
CA TYR A 84 7.42 15.07 -17.92
C TYR A 84 7.70 14.87 -19.41
N GLY A 85 6.70 14.44 -20.18
CA GLY A 85 6.83 14.02 -21.57
C GLY A 85 7.20 15.13 -22.54
N MET A 86 6.69 16.35 -22.31
CA MET A 86 6.92 17.51 -23.18
C MET A 86 8.40 17.88 -23.36
N SER A 87 9.26 17.49 -22.42
CA SER A 87 10.70 17.75 -22.46
C SER A 87 11.51 16.66 -23.19
N TYR A 88 10.87 15.61 -23.68
CA TYR A 88 11.53 14.55 -24.43
C TYR A 88 11.75 14.95 -25.89
N SER A 89 12.99 14.88 -26.35
CA SER A 89 13.33 15.01 -27.78
C SER A 89 13.61 13.63 -28.38
N PRO A 90 12.84 13.18 -29.39
CA PRO A 90 13.12 11.95 -30.10
C PRO A 90 14.51 11.98 -30.77
N MET A 91 15.19 10.83 -30.81
CA MET A 91 16.44 10.67 -31.55
C MET A 91 16.24 10.34 -33.02
N LEU A 92 15.23 9.51 -33.32
CA LEU A 92 14.91 9.10 -34.69
C LEU A 92 13.51 9.57 -35.06
N HIS A 93 12.51 9.07 -34.34
CA HIS A 93 11.10 9.37 -34.52
C HIS A 93 10.32 8.83 -33.32
N LYS A 94 9.30 9.56 -32.84
CA LYS A 94 8.51 9.18 -31.65
C LYS A 94 7.90 7.78 -31.69
N GLU A 95 7.61 7.27 -32.89
CA GLU A 95 7.03 5.92 -33.06
C GLU A 95 8.07 4.79 -33.11
N SER A 96 9.36 5.13 -33.19
CA SER A 96 10.44 4.15 -33.24
C SER A 96 10.51 3.35 -31.93
N LEU A 97 10.90 2.08 -32.02
CA LEU A 97 11.08 1.24 -30.83
C LEU A 97 12.15 1.81 -29.88
N LEU A 98 13.19 2.44 -30.44
CA LEU A 98 14.24 3.12 -29.69
C LEU A 98 13.65 4.26 -28.85
N ASP A 99 12.90 5.16 -29.49
CA ASP A 99 12.32 6.31 -28.81
C ASP A 99 11.25 5.92 -27.80
N LYS A 100 10.43 4.89 -28.08
CA LYS A 100 9.45 4.36 -27.12
C LYS A 100 10.12 3.88 -25.82
N LYS A 101 11.26 3.19 -25.92
CA LYS A 101 12.03 2.74 -24.72
C LYS A 101 12.70 3.91 -24.01
N ARG A 102 13.31 4.82 -24.76
CA ARG A 102 13.98 6.02 -24.21
C ARG A 102 12.99 6.96 -23.52
N TYR A 103 11.77 7.07 -24.04
CA TYR A 103 10.73 7.93 -23.51
C TYR A 103 10.33 7.56 -22.08
N LEU A 104 10.07 6.27 -21.81
CA LEU A 104 9.75 5.84 -20.44
C LEU A 104 10.93 6.03 -19.48
N ASN A 105 12.15 5.77 -19.95
CA ASN A 105 13.36 6.02 -19.15
C ASN A 105 13.56 7.52 -18.87
N HIS A 106 13.19 8.39 -19.81
CA HIS A 106 13.17 9.85 -19.63
C HIS A 106 12.16 10.25 -18.55
N ILE A 107 10.92 9.77 -18.63
CA ILE A 107 9.90 9.98 -17.59
C ILE A 107 10.41 9.54 -16.22
N ALA A 108 10.93 8.30 -16.11
CA ALA A 108 11.43 7.78 -14.84
C ALA A 108 12.64 8.59 -14.31
N SER A 109 13.50 9.10 -15.19
CA SER A 109 14.62 9.97 -14.79
C SER A 109 14.11 11.33 -14.30
N LYS A 110 13.08 11.90 -14.93
CA LYS A 110 12.45 13.14 -14.46
C LYS A 110 11.79 13.00 -13.09
N MET A 111 11.25 11.83 -12.75
CA MET A 111 10.76 11.56 -11.40
C MET A 111 11.88 11.58 -10.34
N ILE A 112 13.12 11.24 -10.71
CA ILE A 112 14.30 11.39 -9.83
C ILE A 112 14.70 12.85 -9.72
N ASP A 113 14.80 13.57 -10.85
CA ASP A 113 15.13 15.00 -10.90
C ASP A 113 14.16 15.83 -10.03
N ASP A 114 12.86 15.55 -10.12
CA ASP A 114 11.79 16.18 -9.32
C ASP A 114 11.81 15.78 -7.83
N LYS A 115 12.79 14.97 -7.41
CA LYS A 115 12.92 14.42 -6.06
C LYS A 115 11.67 13.66 -5.60
N LEU A 116 10.91 13.07 -6.51
CA LEU A 116 9.72 12.30 -6.12
C LEU A 116 10.14 11.03 -5.38
N LEU A 117 10.99 10.20 -6.00
CA LEU A 117 11.44 8.92 -5.43
C LEU A 117 12.54 9.08 -4.35
N PRO A 118 13.56 9.94 -4.51
CA PRO A 118 14.61 10.11 -3.50
C PRO A 118 14.11 10.75 -2.19
N TRP A 119 12.91 11.32 -2.18
CA TRP A 119 12.34 11.97 -1.00
C TRP A 119 12.02 10.99 0.14
N ALA A 120 11.73 9.72 -0.16
CA ALA A 120 11.27 8.76 0.85
C ALA A 120 12.35 7.76 1.27
N ASP A 121 12.38 7.44 2.57
CA ASP A 121 13.15 6.33 3.14
C ASP A 121 12.62 4.99 2.60
N LEU A 122 11.29 4.88 2.50
CA LEU A 122 10.57 3.72 2.00
C LEU A 122 9.67 4.08 0.84
N VAL A 123 9.73 3.28 -0.20
CA VAL A 123 8.76 3.35 -1.29
C VAL A 123 7.94 2.05 -1.30
N VAL A 124 6.62 2.15 -1.39
CA VAL A 124 5.74 1.02 -1.72
C VAL A 124 5.13 1.26 -3.09
N ILE A 125 5.12 0.24 -3.92
CA ILE A 125 4.59 0.34 -5.29
C ILE A 125 3.58 -0.78 -5.53
N GLU A 126 2.45 -0.45 -6.16
CA GLU A 126 1.55 -1.48 -6.66
C GLU A 126 2.28 -2.31 -7.73
N SER A 127 2.37 -3.61 -7.49
CA SER A 127 2.83 -4.55 -8.51
C SER A 127 1.74 -4.81 -9.53
N GLN A 128 1.99 -4.43 -10.77
CA GLN A 128 0.99 -4.52 -11.82
C GLN A 128 0.74 -5.97 -12.22
N ARG A 129 -0.54 -6.36 -12.33
CA ARG A 129 -0.89 -7.70 -12.82
C ARG A 129 -0.68 -7.75 -14.33
N THR A 130 0.05 -8.74 -14.82
CA THR A 130 0.24 -8.99 -16.27
C THR A 130 -0.97 -9.65 -16.94
N ARG A 131 -2.11 -9.80 -16.24
CA ARG A 131 -3.29 -10.47 -16.78
C ARG A 131 -4.16 -9.48 -17.57
N SER A 132 -4.08 -9.55 -18.90
CA SER A 132 -5.24 -9.22 -19.72
C SER A 132 -6.13 -10.47 -19.77
N ASN A 133 -7.38 -10.40 -19.33
CA ASN A 133 -8.33 -11.50 -19.49
C ASN A 133 -8.70 -11.65 -20.99
N ASN A 134 -7.73 -12.06 -21.82
CA ASN A 134 -7.80 -12.11 -23.29
C ASN A 134 -8.15 -10.79 -24.00
N ASN A 135 -8.06 -9.65 -23.29
CA ASN A 135 -8.41 -8.36 -23.86
C ASN A 135 -7.17 -7.64 -24.43
N SER A 136 -6.97 -7.77 -25.73
CA SER A 136 -5.87 -7.18 -26.50
C SER A 136 -5.76 -5.66 -26.34
N SER A 137 -6.86 -4.97 -26.00
CA SER A 137 -6.86 -3.51 -25.76
C SER A 137 -6.17 -3.09 -24.44
N THR A 138 -6.13 -4.00 -23.45
CA THR A 138 -5.61 -3.70 -22.09
C THR A 138 -4.15 -4.10 -21.89
N LEU A 139 -3.67 -5.10 -22.65
CA LEU A 139 -2.31 -5.63 -22.53
C LEU A 139 -1.22 -4.56 -22.82
N PRO A 140 -1.34 -3.69 -23.85
CA PRO A 140 -0.33 -2.67 -24.09
C PRO A 140 -0.13 -1.72 -22.91
N ASN A 141 -1.23 -1.26 -22.29
CA ASN A 141 -1.16 -0.39 -21.11
C ASN A 141 -0.58 -1.13 -19.89
N ALA A 142 -0.94 -2.39 -19.69
CA ALA A 142 -0.38 -3.20 -18.61
C ALA A 142 1.15 -3.37 -18.76
N LEU A 143 1.63 -3.65 -19.98
CA LEU A 143 3.07 -3.79 -20.27
C LEU A 143 3.82 -2.46 -20.13
N LEU A 144 3.21 -1.35 -20.53
CA LEU A 144 3.77 -0.01 -20.34
C LEU A 144 3.93 0.32 -18.86
N ASN A 145 2.89 0.09 -18.04
CA ASN A 145 2.96 0.32 -16.60
C ASN A 145 3.99 -0.62 -15.94
N HIS A 146 4.02 -1.89 -16.31
CA HIS A 146 5.03 -2.84 -15.83
C HIS A 146 6.47 -2.41 -16.22
N THR A 147 6.65 -1.82 -17.41
CA THR A 147 7.96 -1.28 -17.80
C THR A 147 8.34 -0.07 -16.95
N LEU A 148 7.39 0.83 -16.70
CA LEU A 148 7.61 1.98 -15.82
C LEU A 148 7.93 1.55 -14.38
N GLU A 149 7.22 0.58 -13.83
CA GLU A 149 7.48 -0.03 -12.53
C GLU A 149 8.95 -0.48 -12.43
N ASN A 150 9.43 -1.29 -13.39
CA ASN A 150 10.81 -1.77 -13.41
C ASN A 150 11.84 -0.64 -13.55
N LEU A 151 11.53 0.42 -14.30
CA LEU A 151 12.39 1.60 -14.39
C LEU A 151 12.45 2.34 -13.06
N ILE A 152 11.34 2.47 -12.33
CA ILE A 152 11.32 3.04 -10.97
C ILE A 152 12.21 2.22 -10.03
N PHE A 153 12.09 0.89 -10.06
CA PHE A 153 12.97 -0.02 -9.31
C PHE A 153 14.45 0.23 -9.62
N SER A 154 14.80 0.25 -10.91
CA SER A 154 16.16 0.48 -11.36
C SER A 154 16.71 1.84 -10.94
N LYS A 155 15.90 2.91 -11.02
CA LYS A 155 16.31 4.28 -10.73
C LYS A 155 16.42 4.56 -9.23
N ARG A 156 15.70 3.83 -8.40
CA ARG A 156 15.75 4.00 -6.94
C ARG A 156 16.89 3.22 -6.30
N TYR A 157 17.35 2.12 -6.91
CA TYR A 157 18.43 1.28 -6.38
C TYR A 157 19.69 2.11 -6.05
N PRO A 158 20.31 1.94 -4.87
CA PRO A 158 20.08 0.88 -3.86
C PRO A 158 18.95 1.15 -2.84
N GLY A 159 18.15 2.18 -3.03
CA GLY A 159 17.02 2.48 -2.15
C GLY A 159 15.94 1.39 -2.10
N LEU A 160 15.22 1.34 -0.99
CA LEU A 160 14.24 0.29 -0.71
C LEU A 160 12.88 0.58 -1.37
N ILE A 161 12.46 -0.34 -2.24
CA ILE A 161 11.09 -0.40 -2.75
C ILE A 161 10.46 -1.73 -2.34
N ILE A 162 9.28 -1.66 -1.73
CA ILE A 162 8.46 -2.81 -1.35
C ILE A 162 7.33 -2.98 -2.38
N PRO A 163 7.36 -4.03 -3.21
CA PRO A 163 6.23 -4.35 -4.07
C PRO A 163 5.03 -4.82 -3.23
N MET A 164 3.84 -4.37 -3.58
CA MET A 164 2.60 -4.82 -2.95
C MET A 164 1.51 -5.01 -3.99
N THR A 165 0.77 -6.11 -3.88
CA THR A 165 -0.43 -6.32 -4.69
C THR A 165 -1.65 -5.75 -3.99
N SER A 166 -2.63 -5.30 -4.77
CA SER A 166 -3.97 -4.94 -4.25
C SER A 166 -4.61 -6.04 -3.40
N ASN A 167 -4.32 -7.32 -3.68
CA ASN A 167 -4.84 -8.43 -2.87
C ASN A 167 -4.17 -8.52 -1.50
N GLN A 168 -2.86 -8.30 -1.41
CA GLN A 168 -2.15 -8.24 -0.13
C GLN A 168 -2.69 -7.09 0.73
N MET A 169 -2.78 -5.90 0.13
CA MET A 169 -3.30 -4.69 0.78
C MET A 169 -4.71 -4.89 1.34
N ILE A 170 -5.65 -5.40 0.54
CA ILE A 170 -7.04 -5.59 1.00
C ILE A 170 -7.18 -6.80 1.93
N SER A 171 -6.38 -7.85 1.75
CA SER A 171 -6.44 -8.99 2.65
C SER A 171 -5.89 -8.67 4.04
N PHE A 172 -4.89 -7.79 4.12
CA PHE A 172 -4.36 -7.28 5.38
C PHE A 172 -5.42 -6.54 6.19
N TRP A 173 -6.16 -5.63 5.54
CA TRP A 173 -7.18 -4.83 6.21
C TRP A 173 -8.48 -5.59 6.44
N PHE A 174 -8.95 -6.37 5.45
CA PHE A 174 -10.36 -6.76 5.37
C PHE A 174 -10.61 -8.24 5.07
N ASN A 175 -10.16 -8.77 3.92
CA ASN A 175 -10.61 -10.10 3.45
C ASN A 175 -10.24 -11.25 4.41
N ARG A 176 -9.19 -11.08 5.23
CA ARG A 176 -8.81 -12.12 6.19
C ARG A 176 -9.86 -12.32 7.29
N PHE A 177 -10.65 -11.29 7.61
CA PHE A 177 -11.64 -11.31 8.70
C PHE A 177 -13.03 -11.76 8.27
N ILE A 178 -13.43 -11.50 7.02
CA ILE A 178 -14.82 -11.65 6.57
C ILE A 178 -15.06 -12.96 5.80
N ASN A 179 -16.18 -13.62 6.06
CA ASN A 179 -16.62 -14.80 5.32
C ASN A 179 -16.82 -14.48 3.84
N LYS A 180 -16.28 -15.32 2.95
CA LYS A 180 -16.32 -15.10 1.49
C LYS A 180 -17.75 -15.00 0.95
N GLU A 181 -18.69 -15.70 1.55
CA GLU A 181 -20.10 -15.64 1.14
C GLU A 181 -20.74 -14.32 1.51
N SER A 182 -20.45 -13.82 2.71
CA SER A 182 -20.92 -12.51 3.17
C SER A 182 -20.33 -11.35 2.36
N MET A 183 -19.13 -11.51 1.77
CA MET A 183 -18.56 -10.52 0.86
C MET A 183 -19.46 -10.22 -0.35
N LYS A 184 -20.39 -11.13 -0.72
CA LYS A 184 -21.36 -10.90 -1.80
C LYS A 184 -22.38 -9.80 -1.46
N LYS A 185 -22.57 -9.48 -0.17
CA LYS A 185 -23.42 -8.36 0.29
C LYS A 185 -22.80 -6.99 -0.06
N LEU A 186 -21.50 -6.93 -0.34
CA LEU A 186 -20.83 -5.71 -0.76
C LEU A 186 -21.16 -5.37 -2.22
N LYS A 187 -21.64 -4.15 -2.45
CA LYS A 187 -21.94 -3.65 -3.80
C LYS A 187 -20.70 -3.62 -4.71
N SER A 188 -19.54 -3.26 -4.14
CA SER A 188 -18.26 -3.22 -4.85
C SER A 188 -17.10 -3.15 -3.87
N THR A 189 -15.99 -3.83 -4.19
CA THR A 189 -14.73 -3.70 -3.44
C THR A 189 -14.17 -2.28 -3.50
N LYS A 190 -14.44 -1.53 -4.57
CA LYS A 190 -14.02 -0.11 -4.69
C LYS A 190 -14.72 0.78 -3.68
N VAL A 191 -16.03 0.57 -3.49
CA VAL A 191 -16.83 1.33 -2.52
C VAL A 191 -16.34 1.05 -1.11
N MET A 192 -16.09 -0.23 -0.78
CA MET A 192 -15.54 -0.62 0.51
C MET A 192 -14.20 0.06 0.79
N ARG A 193 -13.27 0.14 -0.19
CA ARG A 193 -11.98 0.84 -0.03
C ARG A 193 -12.14 2.31 0.31
N MET A 194 -13.03 3.02 -0.39
CA MET A 194 -13.33 4.42 -0.08
C MET A 194 -13.89 4.58 1.34
N GLU A 195 -14.84 3.72 1.72
CA GLU A 195 -15.46 3.77 3.03
C GLU A 195 -14.47 3.46 4.16
N LEU A 196 -13.52 2.53 3.95
CA LEU A 196 -12.43 2.31 4.91
C LEU A 196 -11.64 3.60 5.11
N THR A 197 -11.17 4.21 4.02
CA THR A 197 -10.41 5.46 4.08
C THR A 197 -11.18 6.58 4.78
N TYR A 198 -12.48 6.71 4.55
CA TYR A 198 -13.29 7.75 5.19
C TYR A 198 -13.41 7.57 6.70
N ASN A 199 -13.52 6.32 7.16
CA ASN A 199 -13.59 6.02 8.59
C ASN A 199 -12.24 6.09 9.31
N TRP A 200 -11.13 6.23 8.57
CA TRP A 200 -9.77 6.19 9.11
C TRP A 200 -9.09 7.56 9.20
N LEU A 201 -9.74 8.62 8.72
CA LEU A 201 -9.28 9.98 8.95
C LEU A 201 -9.24 10.24 10.47
N ASP A 202 -8.16 10.85 10.93
CA ASP A 202 -7.82 11.12 12.33
C ASP A 202 -7.60 9.87 13.22
N VAL A 203 -7.69 8.67 12.63
CA VAL A 203 -7.40 7.39 13.30
C VAL A 203 -6.09 6.79 12.78
N LEU A 204 -5.98 6.60 11.46
CA LEU A 204 -4.77 6.09 10.80
C LEU A 204 -4.03 7.18 10.03
N PHE A 205 -4.67 8.29 9.68
CA PHE A 205 -3.98 9.37 9.00
C PHE A 205 -4.65 10.70 9.23
N THR A 206 -3.87 11.77 9.14
CA THR A 206 -4.35 13.16 9.16
C THR A 206 -4.06 13.83 7.83
N LEU A 207 -4.94 14.77 7.47
CA LEU A 207 -4.76 15.65 6.32
C LEU A 207 -4.57 17.08 6.85
N PRO A 208 -3.37 17.65 6.80
CA PRO A 208 -3.11 18.99 7.31
C PRO A 208 -4.06 20.03 6.71
N SER A 209 -4.70 20.83 7.57
CA SER A 209 -5.65 21.88 7.16
C SER A 209 -6.97 21.37 6.54
N PHE A 210 -7.25 20.06 6.57
CA PHE A 210 -8.53 19.52 6.12
C PHE A 210 -9.55 19.53 7.27
N ASN A 211 -10.54 20.42 7.19
CA ASN A 211 -11.52 20.64 8.26
C ASN A 211 -12.94 20.19 7.86
N SER A 212 -13.06 19.19 6.99
CA SER A 212 -14.35 18.75 6.43
C SER A 212 -14.53 17.24 6.56
N GLN A 213 -15.76 16.76 6.42
CA GLN A 213 -16.00 15.33 6.32
C GLN A 213 -15.37 14.78 5.03
N LEU A 214 -14.61 13.69 5.14
CA LEU A 214 -13.99 13.08 3.97
C LEU A 214 -15.05 12.48 3.04
N SER A 215 -15.04 12.95 1.80
CA SER A 215 -15.87 12.47 0.69
C SER A 215 -15.10 12.69 -0.61
N ASN A 216 -15.48 12.02 -1.71
CA ASN A 216 -14.79 12.20 -2.99
C ASN A 216 -14.70 13.67 -3.42
N ARG A 217 -15.79 14.43 -3.25
CA ARG A 217 -15.84 15.83 -3.62
C ARG A 217 -14.90 16.67 -2.76
N ASN A 218 -14.99 16.53 -1.44
CA ASN A 218 -14.17 17.30 -0.51
C ASN A 218 -12.68 16.92 -0.62
N LEU A 219 -12.38 15.66 -0.91
CA LEU A 219 -11.02 15.20 -1.17
C LEU A 219 -10.46 15.86 -2.43
N LEU A 220 -11.18 15.81 -3.56
CA LEU A 220 -10.72 16.44 -4.80
C LEU A 220 -10.54 17.96 -4.63
N ASP A 221 -11.46 18.61 -3.92
CA ASP A 221 -11.35 20.04 -3.60
C ASP A 221 -10.12 20.36 -2.76
N TYR A 222 -9.86 19.57 -1.71
CA TYR A 222 -8.68 19.71 -0.86
C TYR A 222 -7.37 19.51 -1.64
N LEU A 223 -7.35 18.55 -2.58
CA LEU A 223 -6.19 18.27 -3.42
C LEU A 223 -6.04 19.25 -4.61
N GLY A 224 -7.01 20.14 -4.83
CA GLY A 224 -7.01 21.04 -5.98
C GLY A 224 -7.18 20.32 -7.32
N LEU A 225 -7.83 19.14 -7.32
CA LEU A 225 -8.08 18.32 -8.50
C LEU A 225 -9.48 18.58 -9.06
N ASP A 226 -9.68 18.32 -10.36
CA ASP A 226 -11.01 18.44 -10.98
C ASP A 226 -12.01 17.49 -10.30
N ARG A 227 -13.14 18.04 -9.83
CA ARG A 227 -14.24 17.33 -9.14
C ARG A 227 -14.82 16.16 -9.93
N LYS A 228 -14.61 16.07 -11.24
CA LYS A 228 -15.04 14.97 -12.10
C LYS A 228 -14.05 13.81 -12.14
N GLN A 229 -12.85 13.96 -11.58
CA GLN A 229 -11.85 12.91 -11.57
C GLN A 229 -12.26 11.73 -10.69
N LYS A 230 -11.86 10.53 -11.12
CA LYS A 230 -11.99 9.33 -10.30
C LYS A 230 -10.92 9.30 -9.22
N THR A 231 -11.32 8.93 -8.02
CA THR A 231 -10.49 8.90 -6.81
C THR A 231 -9.95 7.51 -6.48
N ASP A 232 -10.27 6.45 -7.24
CA ASP A 232 -9.87 5.09 -6.89
C ASP A 232 -8.34 4.93 -6.80
N ASP A 233 -7.59 5.47 -7.76
CA ASP A 233 -6.12 5.43 -7.71
C ASP A 233 -5.55 6.25 -6.51
N LEU A 234 -6.23 7.35 -6.12
CA LEU A 234 -5.84 8.14 -4.94
C LEU A 234 -5.99 7.28 -3.69
N ILE A 235 -7.17 6.71 -3.51
CA ILE A 235 -7.49 5.83 -2.38
C ILE A 235 -6.52 4.66 -2.31
N ASP A 236 -6.23 4.00 -3.43
CA ASP A 236 -5.33 2.85 -3.47
C ASP A 236 -3.90 3.24 -3.05
N SER A 237 -3.36 4.37 -3.55
CA SER A 237 -2.05 4.88 -3.11
C SER A 237 -1.98 5.16 -1.60
N LEU A 238 -3.04 5.72 -0.99
CA LEU A 238 -3.09 5.91 0.46
C LEU A 238 -3.15 4.56 1.18
N LEU A 239 -3.98 3.62 0.73
CA LEU A 239 -4.11 2.32 1.37
C LEU A 239 -2.79 1.53 1.34
N TYR A 240 -2.02 1.59 0.26
CA TYR A 240 -0.66 1.02 0.22
C TYR A 240 0.25 1.65 1.27
N ASN A 241 0.19 2.97 1.43
CA ASN A 241 0.95 3.70 2.44
C ASN A 241 0.60 3.23 3.86
N LEU A 242 -0.70 3.17 4.17
CA LEU A 242 -1.19 2.73 5.48
C LEU A 242 -0.83 1.26 5.74
N THR A 243 -1.00 0.37 4.77
CA THR A 243 -0.66 -1.05 4.93
C THR A 243 0.82 -1.22 5.27
N LEU A 244 1.73 -0.64 4.49
CA LEU A 244 3.16 -0.77 4.75
C LEU A 244 3.54 -0.27 6.15
N ASN A 245 3.10 0.94 6.50
CA ASN A 245 3.41 1.51 7.80
C ASN A 245 2.81 0.71 8.96
N CYS A 246 1.61 0.14 8.79
CA CYS A 246 0.99 -0.72 9.79
C CYS A 246 1.76 -2.03 9.95
N THR A 247 2.14 -2.70 8.85
CA THR A 247 2.95 -3.92 8.91
C THR A 247 4.30 -3.67 9.60
N LEU A 248 4.95 -2.54 9.33
CA LEU A 248 6.21 -2.18 9.97
C LEU A 248 6.02 -1.81 11.44
N GLY A 249 4.91 -1.14 11.79
CA GLY A 249 4.54 -0.87 13.18
C GLY A 249 4.36 -2.18 13.97
N HIS A 250 3.60 -3.12 13.42
CA HIS A 250 3.45 -4.45 14.00
C HIS A 250 4.76 -5.22 14.11
N LEU A 251 5.62 -5.15 13.08
CA LEU A 251 6.91 -5.82 13.11
C LEU A 251 7.83 -5.25 14.22
N ARG A 252 7.81 -3.93 14.42
CA ARG A 252 8.51 -3.27 15.53
C ARG A 252 7.97 -3.72 16.87
N ASP A 253 6.64 -3.70 17.04
CA ASP A 253 5.99 -4.14 18.26
C ASP A 253 6.31 -5.61 18.55
N LEU A 254 6.31 -6.47 17.53
CA LEU A 254 6.69 -7.88 17.66
C LEU A 254 8.17 -8.05 18.04
N SER A 255 9.07 -7.25 17.47
CA SER A 255 10.50 -7.26 17.84
C SER A 255 10.66 -6.99 19.33
N ASN A 256 10.00 -5.95 19.85
CA ASN A 256 10.03 -5.62 21.27
C ASN A 256 9.37 -6.73 22.12
N TRP A 257 8.29 -7.32 21.63
CA TRP A 257 7.56 -8.40 22.32
C TRP A 257 8.38 -9.68 22.47
N ILE A 258 9.25 -9.98 21.51
CA ILE A 258 10.15 -11.15 21.56
C ILE A 258 11.30 -10.91 22.54
N GLU A 259 11.75 -9.66 22.70
CA GLU A 259 12.80 -9.29 23.67
C GLU A 259 12.31 -9.38 25.13
N ASP A 260 11.01 -9.18 25.37
CA ASP A 260 10.36 -9.40 26.66
C ASP A 260 10.09 -10.92 26.88
N ASP A 261 11.03 -11.62 27.52
CA ASP A 261 11.15 -13.09 27.73
C ASP A 261 9.96 -13.85 28.39
N GLY A 262 8.76 -13.25 28.46
CA GLY A 262 7.59 -13.83 29.12
C GLY A 262 6.25 -13.70 28.40
N ARG A 263 6.17 -13.06 27.21
CA ARG A 263 4.88 -12.86 26.52
C ARG A 263 4.67 -13.85 25.37
N GLU A 264 3.48 -14.44 25.30
CA GLU A 264 3.12 -15.35 24.21
C GLU A 264 2.78 -14.60 22.92
N LEU A 265 3.20 -15.14 21.77
CA LEU A 265 2.84 -14.63 20.43
C LEU A 265 1.32 -14.56 20.22
N THR A 266 0.57 -15.47 20.85
CA THR A 266 -0.90 -15.50 20.78
C THR A 266 -1.51 -14.17 21.23
N GLY A 267 -1.04 -13.63 22.36
CA GLY A 267 -1.51 -12.34 22.88
C GLY A 267 -1.23 -11.19 21.91
N PHE A 268 -0.05 -11.15 21.31
CA PHE A 268 0.28 -10.18 20.26
C PHE A 268 -0.67 -10.28 19.06
N VAL A 269 -0.91 -11.50 18.57
CA VAL A 269 -1.78 -11.76 17.41
C VAL A 269 -3.23 -11.33 17.70
N GLU A 270 -3.75 -11.66 18.89
CA GLU A 270 -5.10 -11.27 19.30
C GLU A 270 -5.23 -9.75 19.43
N GLU A 271 -4.27 -9.09 20.10
CA GLU A 271 -4.27 -7.63 20.27
C GLU A 271 -4.35 -6.92 18.91
N LYS A 272 -3.46 -7.27 17.97
CA LYS A 272 -3.42 -6.60 16.66
C LYS A 272 -4.64 -6.94 15.81
N ASN A 273 -5.19 -8.16 15.90
CA ASN A 273 -6.43 -8.48 15.21
C ASN A 273 -7.65 -7.73 15.78
N LYS A 274 -7.74 -7.54 17.11
CA LYS A 274 -8.79 -6.71 17.74
C LYS A 274 -8.75 -5.28 17.22
N ILE A 275 -7.56 -4.68 17.12
CA ILE A 275 -7.39 -3.34 16.54
C ILE A 275 -7.91 -3.28 15.10
N HIS A 276 -7.53 -4.27 14.27
CA HIS A 276 -8.01 -4.33 12.89
C HIS A 276 -9.53 -4.49 12.78
N LEU A 277 -10.13 -5.37 13.60
CA LEU A 277 -11.57 -5.59 13.61
C LEU A 277 -12.30 -4.31 14.00
N HIS A 278 -11.79 -3.57 14.99
CA HIS A 278 -12.33 -2.27 15.36
C HIS A 278 -12.29 -1.27 14.19
N LEU A 279 -11.17 -1.22 13.45
CA LEU A 279 -11.01 -0.34 12.29
C LEU A 279 -11.98 -0.64 11.14
N ILE A 280 -12.41 -1.89 10.97
CA ILE A 280 -13.33 -2.28 9.88
C ILE A 280 -14.79 -2.46 10.34
N ARG A 281 -15.05 -2.39 11.65
CA ARG A 281 -16.36 -2.56 12.27
C ARG A 281 -17.47 -1.70 11.64
N PRO A 282 -17.26 -0.41 11.32
CA PRO A 282 -18.31 0.39 10.67
C PRO A 282 -18.82 -0.19 9.35
N ILE A 283 -17.94 -0.86 8.58
CA ILE A 283 -18.32 -1.51 7.32
C ILE A 283 -19.01 -2.85 7.59
N ILE A 284 -18.54 -3.60 8.59
CA ILE A 284 -19.17 -4.86 9.01
C ILE A 284 -20.64 -4.61 9.37
N GLU A 285 -20.89 -3.63 10.24
CA GLU A 285 -22.24 -3.30 10.71
C GLU A 285 -23.13 -2.76 9.58
N LYS A 286 -22.60 -1.85 8.75
CA LYS A 286 -23.35 -1.24 7.65
C LYS A 286 -23.85 -2.23 6.61
N TYR A 287 -23.06 -3.27 6.32
CA TYR A 287 -23.38 -4.27 5.30
C TYR A 287 -23.79 -5.64 5.87
N ASP A 288 -23.98 -5.72 7.20
CA ASP A 288 -24.32 -6.96 7.90
C ASP A 288 -23.36 -8.11 7.52
N LEU A 289 -22.07 -7.87 7.67
CA LEU A 289 -21.05 -8.82 7.24
C LEU A 289 -20.75 -9.87 8.31
N GLU A 290 -20.67 -11.12 7.90
CA GLU A 290 -20.29 -12.20 8.79
C GLU A 290 -18.77 -12.30 8.91
N VAL A 291 -18.29 -12.24 10.14
CA VAL A 291 -16.88 -12.46 10.49
C VAL A 291 -16.61 -13.95 10.61
N LYS A 292 -15.43 -14.40 10.14
CA LYS A 292 -15.01 -15.80 10.25
C LYS A 292 -14.91 -16.23 11.71
N ASP A 293 -15.19 -17.50 11.96
CA ASP A 293 -15.24 -18.07 13.33
C ASP A 293 -14.00 -17.76 14.16
N ASP A 294 -12.81 -17.87 13.56
CA ASP A 294 -11.49 -17.52 14.13
C ASP A 294 -11.38 -16.12 14.75
N PHE A 295 -12.30 -15.21 14.46
CA PHE A 295 -12.26 -13.82 14.90
C PHE A 295 -13.52 -13.38 15.65
N LYS A 296 -14.53 -14.27 15.81
CA LYS A 296 -15.80 -13.93 16.46
C LYS A 296 -15.64 -13.50 17.92
N GLU A 297 -14.70 -14.12 18.63
CA GLU A 297 -14.40 -13.81 20.04
C GLU A 297 -13.61 -12.51 20.23
N LEU A 298 -13.22 -11.85 19.13
CA LEU A 298 -12.40 -10.64 19.15
C LEU A 298 -13.20 -9.36 18.84
N ILE A 299 -14.52 -9.46 18.63
CA ILE A 299 -15.43 -8.34 18.29
C ILE A 299 -16.16 -7.83 19.53
#